data_AF-A0AAN9S459-F1
#
_entry.id   AF-A0AAN9S459-F1
#
_cell.length_a   1.000
_cell.length_b   1.000
_cell.length_c   1.000
_cell.angle_alpha   90.00
_cell.angle_beta   90.00
_cell.angle_gamma   90.00
#
_symmetry.space_group_name_H-M   'P 1'
#
loop_
_entity.id
_entity.type
_entity.pdbx_description
1 polymer ?
#
loop_
_entity_poly.entity_id
_entity_poly.type
_entity_poly.pdbx_seq_one_letter_code
_entity_poly.pdbx_strand_id
1 'polypeptide(L)'
;MSSSPRGDGEKRPRFFDSNAKAICWAKADTVPGRHPERWRKDAAGNIVCKRFSNCVGCLCYEYDHIIPFSKGGESTADNCQILQSRVNRLKSDKYNIDSGQLKDYSCEINFTDKELDIIEMAVYGDVLRPGNHCRCKTIAEKLGKFKSKDDTEACKLP
;
A
#
# COMPACT_ATOMS: atom_id res chain seq x y z
N MET A 1 -37.91 -40.44 13.63
CA MET A 1 -36.46 -40.26 13.48
C MET A 1 -36.25 -38.97 12.71
N SER A 2 -35.87 -37.90 13.41
CA SER A 2 -35.70 -36.58 12.83
C SER A 2 -34.30 -36.49 12.22
N SER A 3 -34.22 -36.38 10.90
CA SER A 3 -32.97 -36.11 10.18
C SER A 3 -32.65 -34.62 10.27
N SER A 4 -31.68 -34.26 11.10
CA SER A 4 -31.09 -32.93 11.13
C SER A 4 -30.56 -32.52 9.75
N PRO A 5 -30.77 -31.27 9.29
CA PRO A 5 -30.08 -30.78 8.11
C PRO A 5 -28.60 -30.62 8.47
N ARG A 6 -27.72 -31.27 7.69
CA ARG A 6 -26.28 -31.05 7.77
C ARG A 6 -26.02 -29.62 7.32
N GLY A 7 -25.57 -28.77 8.25
CA GLY A 7 -25.08 -27.44 7.92
C GLY A 7 -23.90 -27.58 6.97
N ASP A 8 -24.07 -27.07 5.77
CA ASP A 8 -22.98 -26.87 4.82
C ASP A 8 -22.03 -25.86 5.46
N GLY A 9 -20.87 -26.34 5.93
CA GLY A 9 -19.90 -25.50 6.63
C GLY A 9 -19.37 -24.46 5.65
N GLU A 10 -19.86 -23.23 5.75
CA GLU A 10 -19.38 -22.10 4.95
C GLU A 10 -17.85 -22.07 4.98
N LYS A 11 -17.24 -22.40 3.84
CA LYS A 11 -15.79 -22.38 3.70
C LYS A 11 -15.33 -20.94 3.90
N ARG A 12 -14.64 -20.68 5.01
CA ARG A 12 -14.10 -19.34 5.33
C ARG A 12 -13.32 -18.75 4.13
N PRO A 13 -13.62 -17.51 3.70
CA PRO A 13 -12.99 -16.92 2.52
C PRO A 13 -11.50 -16.67 2.77
N ARG A 14 -10.66 -16.94 1.77
CA ARG A 14 -9.21 -16.70 1.83
C ARG A 14 -8.82 -15.26 1.47
N PHE A 15 -9.73 -14.46 0.94
CA PHE A 15 -9.46 -13.08 0.55
C PHE A 15 -10.04 -12.09 1.57
N PHE A 16 -9.35 -10.97 1.76
CA PHE A 16 -9.88 -9.83 2.50
C PHE A 16 -10.90 -9.08 1.64
N ASP A 17 -12.06 -8.76 2.21
CA ASP A 17 -13.05 -7.89 1.58
C ASP A 17 -12.56 -6.42 1.53
N SER A 18 -13.31 -5.56 0.83
CA SER A 18 -12.96 -4.16 0.66
C SER A 18 -12.89 -3.38 1.97
N ASN A 19 -13.76 -3.70 2.94
CA ASN A 19 -13.79 -3.02 4.23
C ASN A 19 -12.57 -3.41 5.08
N ALA A 20 -12.25 -4.71 5.13
CA ALA A 20 -11.07 -5.23 5.79
C ALA A 20 -9.79 -4.63 5.21
N LYS A 21 -9.69 -4.50 3.88
CA LYS A 21 -8.56 -3.83 3.20
C LYS A 21 -8.44 -2.35 3.57
N ALA A 22 -9.57 -1.64 3.65
CA ALA A 22 -9.58 -0.22 4.01
C ALA A 22 -9.09 -0.01 5.45
N ILE A 23 -9.62 -0.79 6.41
CA ILE A 23 -9.22 -0.76 7.81
C ILE A 23 -7.73 -1.16 7.95
N CYS A 24 -7.31 -2.24 7.28
CA CYS A 24 -5.94 -2.73 7.29
C CYS A 24 -4.93 -1.67 6.80
N TRP A 25 -5.26 -0.98 5.71
CA TRP A 25 -4.44 0.15 5.23
C TRP A 25 -4.40 1.31 6.22
N ALA A 26 -5.54 1.67 6.82
CA ALA A 26 -5.63 2.78 7.75
C ALA A 26 -4.84 2.53 9.05
N LYS A 27 -4.79 1.27 9.51
CA LYS A 27 -4.03 0.83 10.69
C LYS A 27 -2.51 0.84 10.50
N ALA A 28 -2.03 0.69 9.27
CA ALA A 28 -0.60 0.66 9.00
C ALA A 28 0.09 2.00 9.34
N ASP A 29 1.37 1.96 9.71
CA ASP A 29 2.10 3.16 10.09
C ASP A 29 2.17 4.18 8.94
N THR A 30 2.10 5.47 9.28
CA THR A 30 2.23 6.54 8.29
C THR A 30 3.71 6.79 7.95
N VAL A 31 3.95 7.32 6.75
CA VAL A 31 5.28 7.84 6.38
C VAL A 31 5.33 9.32 6.77
N PRO A 32 6.25 9.74 7.66
CA PRO A 32 6.36 11.14 8.05
C PRO A 32 6.54 12.06 6.84
N GLY A 33 5.82 13.18 6.82
CA GLY A 33 5.90 14.14 5.72
C GLY A 33 5.27 13.66 4.41
N ARG A 34 4.43 12.61 4.42
CA ARG A 34 3.73 12.09 3.23
C ARG A 34 2.22 11.98 3.46
N HIS A 35 1.45 12.02 2.37
CA HIS A 35 0.00 11.86 2.45
C HIS A 35 -0.39 10.45 2.94
N PRO A 36 -1.12 10.31 4.07
CA PRO A 36 -1.40 9.01 4.69
C PRO A 36 -2.34 8.12 3.88
N GLU A 37 -3.07 8.66 2.91
CA GLU A 37 -3.89 7.85 1.99
C GLU A 37 -3.09 7.31 0.80
N ARG A 38 -1.93 7.91 0.50
CA ARG A 38 -1.08 7.52 -0.64
C ARG A 38 0.08 6.65 -0.21
N TRP A 39 0.64 6.93 0.96
CA TRP A 39 1.86 6.30 1.46
C TRP A 39 1.66 5.70 2.85
N ARG A 40 2.17 4.49 3.06
CA ARG A 40 2.24 3.81 4.36
C ARG A 40 3.57 3.10 4.53
N LYS A 41 3.89 2.73 5.76
CA LYS A 41 4.90 1.73 6.05
C LYS A 41 4.23 0.37 6.19
N ASP A 42 4.84 -0.63 5.58
CA ASP A 42 4.46 -2.02 5.79
C ASP A 42 4.92 -2.55 7.16
N ALA A 43 4.54 -3.78 7.53
CA ALA A 43 4.91 -4.34 8.82
C ALA A 43 6.44 -4.59 9.01
N ALA A 44 7.23 -4.52 7.93
CA ALA A 44 8.68 -4.56 7.96
C ALA A 44 9.32 -3.15 7.96
N GLY A 45 8.50 -2.09 7.96
CA GLY A 45 8.91 -0.70 7.93
C GLY A 45 9.25 -0.15 6.54
N ASN A 46 8.93 -0.87 5.47
CA ASN A 46 9.14 -0.42 4.08
C ASN A 46 8.09 0.58 3.64
N ILE A 47 8.49 1.59 2.89
CA ILE A 47 7.55 2.53 2.27
C ILE A 47 6.81 1.82 1.13
N VAL A 48 5.48 1.90 1.14
CA VAL A 48 4.63 1.35 0.08
C VAL A 48 3.61 2.40 -0.39
N CYS A 49 3.22 2.32 -1.66
CA CYS A 49 2.29 3.25 -2.29
C CYS A 49 0.92 2.58 -2.53
N LYS A 50 -0.17 3.27 -2.20
CA LYS A 50 -1.55 2.76 -2.32
C LYS A 50 -1.89 2.29 -3.73
N ARG A 51 -1.38 2.97 -4.75
CA ARG A 51 -1.60 2.66 -6.17
C ARG A 51 -0.81 1.44 -6.65
N PHE A 52 0.22 1.03 -5.91
CA PHE A 52 1.06 -0.12 -6.22
C PHE A 52 0.63 -1.37 -5.46
N SER A 53 -0.68 -1.63 -5.42
CA SER A 53 -1.22 -2.89 -4.89
C SER A 53 -1.13 -4.02 -5.93
N ASN A 54 -0.76 -5.22 -5.51
CA ASN A 54 -0.70 -6.43 -6.37
C ASN A 54 0.26 -6.31 -7.55
N CYS A 55 1.42 -5.66 -7.35
CA CYS A 55 2.51 -5.58 -8.32
C CYS A 55 3.84 -6.05 -7.75
N VAL A 56 4.89 -6.03 -8.56
CA VAL A 56 6.27 -6.33 -8.14
C VAL A 56 7.10 -5.06 -8.21
N GLY A 57 7.77 -4.73 -7.11
CA GLY A 57 8.59 -3.54 -6.99
C GLY A 57 8.80 -3.16 -5.52
N CYS A 58 9.75 -2.26 -5.26
CA CYS A 58 10.14 -1.88 -3.90
C CYS A 58 9.11 -0.98 -3.18
N LEU A 59 8.13 -0.45 -3.92
CA LEU A 59 6.99 0.29 -3.38
C LEU A 59 5.66 -0.48 -3.54
N CYS A 60 5.72 -1.67 -4.16
CA CYS A 60 4.57 -2.52 -4.37
C CYS A 60 4.25 -3.32 -3.11
N TYR A 61 2.97 -3.52 -2.85
CA TYR A 61 2.51 -4.25 -1.67
C TYR A 61 1.35 -5.18 -1.99
N GLU A 62 1.16 -6.13 -1.08
CA GLU A 62 0.02 -7.04 -1.05
C GLU A 62 -0.59 -7.01 0.37
N TYR A 63 -1.88 -7.36 0.48
CA TYR A 63 -2.51 -7.61 1.77
C TYR A 63 -2.21 -9.04 2.18
N ASP A 64 -1.62 -9.21 3.35
CA ASP A 64 -1.14 -10.48 3.89
C ASP A 64 -1.85 -10.82 5.21
N HIS A 65 -1.95 -12.12 5.49
CA HIS A 65 -2.42 -12.60 6.77
C HIS A 65 -1.27 -12.64 7.78
N ILE A 66 -1.44 -11.95 8.92
CA ILE A 66 -0.48 -12.00 10.05
C ILE A 66 -0.29 -13.45 10.50
N ILE A 67 -1.40 -14.12 10.81
CA ILE A 67 -1.50 -15.57 10.95
C ILE A 67 -1.94 -16.14 9.60
N PRO A 68 -1.10 -16.90 8.88
CA PRO A 68 -1.39 -17.43 7.57
C PRO A 68 -2.71 -18.19 7.54
N PHE A 69 -3.43 -18.06 6.43
CA PHE A 69 -4.69 -18.78 6.23
C PHE A 69 -4.51 -20.30 6.41
N SER A 70 -3.39 -20.88 5.94
CA SER A 70 -3.06 -22.31 6.11
C SER A 70 -2.86 -22.74 7.57
N LYS A 71 -2.63 -21.80 8.49
CA LYS A 71 -2.46 -22.01 9.93
C LYS A 71 -3.69 -21.59 10.74
N GLY A 72 -4.83 -21.42 10.08
CA GLY A 72 -6.11 -21.11 10.72
C GLY A 72 -6.46 -19.62 10.81
N GLY A 73 -5.60 -18.71 10.33
CA GLY A 73 -5.90 -17.28 10.37
C GLY A 73 -7.05 -16.88 9.44
N GLU A 74 -7.97 -16.06 9.95
CA GLU A 74 -9.14 -15.59 9.22
C GLU A 74 -8.82 -14.37 8.36
N SER A 75 -9.63 -14.12 7.32
CA SER A 75 -9.46 -12.96 6.43
C SER A 75 -10.16 -11.71 6.99
N THR A 76 -9.82 -11.33 8.21
CA THR A 76 -10.38 -10.17 8.93
C THR A 76 -9.42 -8.98 8.93
N ALA A 77 -9.92 -7.79 9.26
CA ALA A 77 -9.10 -6.58 9.38
C ALA A 77 -8.07 -6.64 10.52
N ASP A 78 -8.28 -7.50 11.51
CA ASP A 78 -7.36 -7.67 12.65
C ASP A 78 -6.22 -8.64 12.33
N ASN A 79 -6.45 -9.60 11.44
CA ASN A 79 -5.43 -10.51 10.94
C ASN A 79 -4.79 -10.04 9.63
N CYS A 80 -5.07 -8.81 9.20
CA CYS A 80 -4.52 -8.23 7.97
C CYS A 80 -3.33 -7.32 8.28
N GLN A 81 -2.28 -7.46 7.47
CA GLN A 81 -1.19 -6.49 7.36
C GLN A 81 -0.92 -6.19 5.89
N ILE A 82 -0.30 -5.04 5.61
CA ILE A 82 0.30 -4.77 4.30
C ILE A 82 1.77 -5.17 4.37
N LEU A 83 2.25 -5.82 3.30
CA LEU A 83 3.66 -6.20 3.14
C LEU A 83 4.13 -5.88 1.73
N GLN A 84 5.35 -5.36 1.60
CA GLN A 84 6.02 -5.24 0.32
C GLN A 84 5.99 -6.61 -0.38
N SER A 85 5.61 -6.67 -1.66
CA SER A 85 5.31 -7.95 -2.33
C SER A 85 6.46 -8.96 -2.27
N ARG A 86 7.72 -8.50 -2.28
CA ARG A 86 8.89 -9.38 -2.09
C ARG A 86 8.98 -9.94 -0.67
N VAL A 87 8.73 -9.12 0.34
CA VAL A 87 8.70 -9.54 1.76
C VAL A 87 7.58 -10.56 1.95
N ASN A 88 6.41 -10.29 1.39
CA ASN A 88 5.26 -11.21 1.46
C ASN A 88 5.60 -12.60 0.88
N ARG A 89 6.21 -12.63 -0.31
CA ARG A 89 6.63 -13.89 -0.97
C ARG A 89 7.64 -14.69 -0.14
N LEU A 90 8.58 -14.01 0.52
CA LEU A 90 9.62 -14.65 1.33
C LEU A 90 9.12 -15.05 2.73
N LYS A 91 8.14 -14.32 3.28
CA LYS A 91 7.37 -14.70 4.47
C LYS A 91 6.59 -15.99 4.21
N SER A 92 5.86 -16.09 3.10
CA SER A 92 5.05 -17.27 2.75
C SER A 92 4.08 -17.64 3.89
N ASP A 93 4.05 -18.91 4.32
CA ASP A 93 3.22 -19.43 5.40
C ASP A 93 3.91 -19.40 6.78
N LYS A 94 5.03 -18.68 6.90
CA LYS A 94 5.70 -18.46 8.17
C LYS A 94 4.96 -17.37 8.95
N TYR A 95 4.89 -17.56 10.27
CA TYR A 95 4.29 -16.63 11.24
C TYR A 95 5.12 -16.63 12.51
N ASN A 96 4.90 -15.66 13.40
CA ASN A 96 5.81 -15.35 14.52
C ASN A 96 7.22 -14.94 14.06
N ILE A 97 7.30 -14.31 12.87
CA ILE A 97 8.50 -13.64 12.38
C ILE A 97 8.46 -12.22 12.93
N ASP A 98 9.54 -11.77 13.56
CA ASP A 98 9.64 -10.38 14.01
C ASP A 98 9.87 -9.41 12.84
N SER A 99 9.63 -8.11 13.07
CA SER A 99 9.77 -7.09 12.04
C SER A 99 11.19 -6.93 11.51
N GLY A 100 12.22 -7.27 12.31
CA GLY A 100 13.62 -7.27 11.89
C GLY A 100 13.90 -8.35 10.87
N GLN A 101 13.44 -9.58 11.14
CA GLN A 101 13.55 -10.69 10.19
C GLN A 101 12.76 -10.44 8.90
N LEU A 102 11.58 -9.82 8.97
CA LEU A 102 10.86 -9.40 7.76
C LEU A 102 11.64 -8.34 6.98
N LYS A 103 12.36 -7.46 7.68
CA LYS A 103 13.14 -6.41 7.06
C LYS A 103 14.30 -6.93 6.22
N ASP A 104 14.88 -8.08 6.56
CA ASP A 104 15.93 -8.73 5.76
C ASP A 104 15.49 -9.12 4.34
N TYR A 105 14.17 -9.20 4.09
CA TYR A 105 13.59 -9.50 2.78
C TYR A 105 13.23 -8.25 1.95
N SER A 106 13.52 -7.06 2.49
CA SER A 106 13.17 -5.78 1.90
C SER A 106 14.07 -5.43 0.71
N CYS A 107 13.67 -4.43 -0.07
CA CYS A 107 14.60 -3.82 -1.01
C CYS A 107 15.66 -3.00 -0.27
N GLU A 108 16.87 -2.95 -0.82
CA GLU A 108 17.98 -2.14 -0.29
C GLU A 108 17.87 -0.65 -0.67
N ILE A 109 16.83 -0.26 -1.42
CA ILE A 109 16.66 1.12 -1.87
C ILE A 109 16.05 2.00 -0.77
N ASN A 110 16.71 3.11 -0.47
CA ASN A 110 16.23 4.12 0.45
C ASN A 110 15.75 5.35 -0.33
N PHE A 111 14.44 5.48 -0.50
CA PHE A 111 13.87 6.62 -1.21
C PHE A 111 13.99 7.90 -0.41
N THR A 112 14.58 8.90 -1.02
CA THR A 112 14.57 10.29 -0.57
C THR A 112 13.22 10.92 -0.85
N ASP A 113 12.99 12.07 -0.22
CA ASP A 113 11.79 12.84 -0.46
C ASP A 113 11.62 13.29 -1.93
N LYS A 114 12.73 13.56 -2.62
CA LYS A 114 12.70 13.97 -4.03
C LYS A 114 12.26 12.80 -4.92
N GLU A 115 12.76 11.59 -4.65
CA GLU A 115 12.39 10.41 -5.43
C GLU A 115 10.94 10.02 -5.22
N LEU A 116 10.45 10.11 -3.97
CA LEU A 116 9.03 9.89 -3.68
C LEU A 116 8.14 10.96 -4.34
N ASP A 117 8.56 12.23 -4.39
CA ASP A 117 7.84 13.29 -5.11
C ASP A 117 7.73 12.95 -6.61
N ILE A 118 8.82 12.53 -7.26
CA ILE A 118 8.80 12.11 -8.68
C ILE A 118 7.83 10.95 -8.91
N ILE A 119 7.83 9.96 -8.01
CA ILE A 119 6.94 8.80 -8.12
C ILE A 119 5.49 9.21 -7.91
N GLU A 120 5.22 10.10 -6.96
CA GLU A 120 3.88 10.64 -6.72
C GLU A 120 3.36 11.40 -7.95
N MET A 121 4.21 12.25 -8.54
CA MET A 121 3.92 12.93 -9.80
C MET A 121 3.59 11.97 -10.94
N ALA A 122 4.34 10.87 -11.06
CA ALA A 122 4.12 9.88 -12.11
C ALA A 122 2.81 9.08 -11.93
N VAL A 123 2.42 8.83 -10.68
CA VAL A 123 1.32 7.91 -10.35
C VAL A 123 -0.01 8.63 -10.09
N TYR A 124 0.05 9.83 -9.51
CA TYR A 124 -1.12 10.64 -9.16
C TYR A 124 -1.25 11.91 -10.02
N GLY A 125 -0.17 12.35 -10.67
CA GLY A 125 -0.17 13.59 -11.45
C GLY A 125 0.06 14.85 -10.60
N ASP A 126 0.36 14.68 -9.30
CA ASP A 126 0.54 15.76 -8.34
C ASP A 126 1.45 15.29 -7.18
N VAL A 127 1.87 16.24 -6.35
CA VAL A 127 2.50 15.96 -5.06
C VAL A 127 1.66 16.62 -3.99
N LEU A 128 1.34 15.87 -2.93
CA LEU A 128 0.55 16.38 -1.82
C LEU A 128 1.23 16.06 -0.48
N ARG A 129 2.00 17.01 0.05
CA ARG A 129 2.61 16.90 1.38
C ARG A 129 2.85 18.26 2.06
N PRO A 130 3.09 18.30 3.38
CA PRO A 130 3.42 19.55 4.06
C PRO A 130 4.61 20.26 3.38
N GLY A 131 4.42 21.52 3.01
CA GLY A 131 5.44 22.34 2.34
C GLY A 131 5.60 22.09 0.83
N ASN A 132 4.92 21.10 0.24
CA ASN A 132 4.92 20.88 -1.21
C ASN A 132 3.57 20.36 -1.71
N HIS A 133 2.79 21.26 -2.33
CA HIS A 133 1.54 20.93 -3.01
C HIS A 133 1.62 21.48 -4.43
N CYS A 134 1.63 20.59 -5.42
CA CYS A 134 1.82 20.94 -6.82
C CYS A 134 1.16 19.93 -7.76
N ARG A 135 0.92 20.32 -9.01
CA ARG A 135 0.43 19.42 -10.08
C ARG A 135 1.34 19.38 -11.30
N CYS A 136 1.31 18.26 -12.01
CA CYS A 136 1.90 18.11 -13.33
C CYS A 136 1.05 18.84 -14.37
N LYS A 137 1.60 19.93 -14.94
CA LYS A 137 0.93 20.65 -16.03
C LYS A 137 0.98 19.86 -17.33
N THR A 138 -0.05 20.02 -18.15
CA THR A 138 -0.05 19.51 -19.53
C THR A 138 0.95 20.28 -20.40
N ILE A 139 1.33 19.68 -21.53
CA ILE A 139 2.20 20.35 -22.53
C ILE A 139 1.54 21.64 -23.05
N ALA A 140 0.22 21.66 -23.25
CA ALA A 140 -0.50 22.84 -23.71
C ALA A 140 -0.43 23.99 -22.72
N GLU A 141 -0.56 23.72 -21.42
CA GLU A 141 -0.38 24.72 -20.36
C GLU A 141 1.04 25.26 -20.32
N LYS A 142 2.03 24.38 -20.42
CA LYS A 142 3.44 24.78 -20.44
C LYS A 142 3.76 25.66 -21.66
N LEU A 143 3.14 25.40 -22.81
CA LEU A 143 3.29 26.19 -24.03
C LEU A 143 2.39 27.44 -24.06
N GLY A 144 1.60 27.72 -23.01
CA GLY A 144 0.66 28.84 -22.98
C GLY A 144 -0.52 28.72 -23.94
N LYS A 145 -0.71 27.55 -24.56
CA LYS A 145 -1.81 27.27 -25.52
C LYS A 145 -3.14 27.00 -24.82
N PHE A 146 -3.10 26.71 -23.53
CA PHE A 146 -4.27 26.43 -22.71
C PHE A 146 -4.07 26.98 -21.29
N LYS A 147 -5.10 27.60 -20.71
CA LYS A 147 -5.12 28.03 -19.31
C LYS A 147 -6.13 27.18 -18.55
N SER A 148 -5.66 26.35 -17.63
CA SER A 148 -6.52 25.56 -16.76
C SER A 148 -7.28 26.45 -15.77
N LYS A 149 -8.42 25.96 -15.28
CA LYS A 149 -9.15 26.55 -14.14
C LYS A 149 -8.57 26.11 -12.79
N ASP A 150 -7.69 25.12 -12.81
CA ASP A 150 -6.96 24.64 -11.63
C ASP A 150 -5.72 25.51 -11.44
N ASP A 151 -5.77 26.37 -10.42
CA ASP A 151 -4.73 27.33 -10.06
C ASP A 151 -3.59 26.71 -9.22
N THR A 152 -3.61 25.38 -9.01
CA THR A 152 -2.53 24.68 -8.31
C THR A 152 -1.19 24.87 -9.05
N GLU A 153 -0.15 25.18 -8.27
CA GLU A 153 1.19 25.44 -8.78
C GLU A 153 1.79 24.25 -9.53
N ALA A 154 2.66 24.55 -10.49
CA ALA A 154 3.35 23.49 -11.24
C ALA A 154 4.38 22.79 -10.35
N CYS A 155 4.45 21.47 -10.45
CA CYS A 155 5.54 20.74 -9.82
C CYS A 155 6.88 21.15 -10.41
N LYS A 156 7.85 21.41 -9.53
CA LYS A 156 9.24 21.65 -9.91
C LYS A 156 9.92 20.30 -10.06
N LEU A 157 10.16 19.90 -11.31
CA LEU A 157 11.02 18.76 -11.59
C LEU A 157 12.45 19.09 -11.09
N PRO A 158 13.15 18.12 -10.48
CA PRO A 158 14.55 18.29 -10.09
C PRO A 158 15.47 18.54 -11.28
#